data_AF-A0A7Y4U941-F1
#
_entry.id   AF-A0A7Y4U941-F1
#
_cell.length_a   1.000
_cell.length_b   1.000
_cell.length_c   1.000
_cell.angle_alpha   90.00
_cell.angle_beta   90.00
_cell.angle_gamma   90.00
#
_symmetry.space_group_name_H-M   'P 1'
#
loop_
_entity.id
_entity.type
_entity.pdbx_description
1 polymer ?
#
loop_
_entity_poly.entity_id
_entity_poly.type
_entity_poly.pdbx_seq_one_letter_code
_entity_poly.pdbx_strand_id
1 'polypeptide(L)'
;MRLLPGQDNLEINYTGLSFIKPEQVKFKYRLSGWDSDWVNAGARRTADYSNLPPGEYEFQVIAANSDAVWSHTGAKLRVTVVPPFYLTWWFRGLIVTSLLGLVGDGHQLFSND
;
A
#
# COMPACT_ATOMS: atom_id res chain seq x y z
N MET A 1 -11.55 1.08 1.07
CA MET A 1 -11.05 0.74 2.41
C MET A 1 -9.99 1.76 2.82
N ARG A 2 -9.95 2.21 4.08
CA ARG A 2 -8.92 3.14 4.59
C ARG A 2 -8.03 2.39 5.57
N LEU A 3 -6.71 2.43 5.37
CA LEU A 3 -5.74 1.84 6.32
C LEU A 3 -5.23 2.93 7.28
N LEU A 4 -5.20 2.61 8.59
CA LEU A 4 -4.71 3.50 9.64
C LEU A 4 -3.17 3.45 9.73
N PRO A 5 -2.52 4.52 10.23
CA PRO A 5 -1.07 4.55 10.38
C PRO A 5 -0.55 3.40 11.26
N GLY A 6 0.40 2.59 10.75
CA GLY A 6 0.97 1.43 11.44
C GLY A 6 0.36 0.07 11.04
N GLN A 7 -0.68 0.06 10.19
CA GLN A 7 -1.13 -1.14 9.48
C GLN A 7 -0.60 -1.09 8.04
N ASP A 8 0.66 -1.49 7.89
CA ASP A 8 1.38 -1.40 6.62
C ASP A 8 1.17 -2.67 5.75
N ASN A 9 0.36 -3.61 6.25
CA ASN A 9 0.07 -4.89 5.63
C ASN A 9 -1.38 -4.92 5.15
N LEU A 10 -1.57 -4.95 3.83
CA LEU A 10 -2.85 -5.08 3.17
C LEU A 10 -3.01 -6.52 2.65
N GLU A 11 -3.88 -7.27 3.29
CA GLU A 11 -4.33 -8.57 2.81
C GLU A 11 -5.70 -8.42 2.12
N ILE A 12 -5.79 -8.82 0.86
CA ILE A 12 -7.04 -8.84 0.10
C ILE A 12 -7.37 -10.28 -0.25
N ASN A 13 -8.44 -10.79 0.38
CA ASN A 13 -9.04 -12.05 0.03
C ASN A 13 -10.09 -11.84 -1.07
N TYR A 14 -10.00 -12.63 -2.14
CA TYR A 14 -10.91 -12.58 -3.28
C TYR A 14 -11.40 -13.97 -3.63
N THR A 15 -12.66 -14.05 -4.05
CA THR A 15 -13.26 -15.29 -4.54
C THR A 15 -13.90 -15.03 -5.90
N GLY A 16 -13.89 -16.05 -6.75
CA GLY A 16 -14.59 -16.04 -8.04
C GLY A 16 -15.65 -17.11 -8.04
N LEU A 17 -16.88 -16.73 -8.35
CA LEU A 17 -17.99 -17.67 -8.52
C LEU A 17 -17.74 -18.50 -9.78
N SER A 18 -17.27 -19.74 -9.61
CA SER A 18 -17.26 -20.74 -10.68
C SER A 18 -17.97 -21.99 -10.18
N PHE A 19 -19.18 -22.18 -10.69
CA PHE A 19 -20.07 -23.28 -10.28
C PHE A 19 -19.65 -24.64 -10.85
N ILE A 20 -18.76 -24.67 -11.85
CA ILE A 20 -18.44 -25.89 -12.59
C ILE A 20 -17.18 -26.57 -12.04
N LYS A 21 -16.08 -25.82 -11.84
CA LYS A 21 -14.79 -26.32 -11.32
C LYS A 21 -14.04 -25.21 -10.58
N PRO A 22 -14.38 -24.92 -9.31
CA PRO A 22 -13.82 -23.78 -8.56
C PRO A 22 -12.30 -23.86 -8.35
N GLU A 23 -11.73 -25.07 -8.32
CA GLU A 23 -10.30 -25.33 -8.15
C GLU A 23 -9.47 -25.21 -9.44
N GLN A 24 -10.10 -25.14 -10.61
CA GLN A 24 -9.41 -24.90 -11.89
C GLN A 24 -9.40 -23.42 -12.29
N VAL A 25 -10.05 -22.55 -11.50
CA VAL A 25 -10.09 -21.12 -11.78
C VAL A 25 -8.75 -20.48 -11.45
N LYS A 26 -8.16 -19.84 -12.46
CA LYS A 26 -6.91 -19.09 -12.32
C LYS A 26 -7.20 -17.62 -12.11
N PHE A 27 -6.44 -16.97 -11.23
CA PHE A 27 -6.60 -15.56 -10.92
C PHE A 27 -5.38 -14.76 -11.35
N LYS A 28 -5.65 -13.54 -11.77
CA LYS A 28 -4.65 -12.49 -11.92
C LYS A 28 -5.15 -11.28 -11.16
N TYR A 29 -4.24 -10.62 -10.47
CA TYR A 29 -4.54 -9.36 -9.81
C TYR A 29 -3.47 -8.33 -10.12
N ARG A 30 -3.79 -7.06 -9.87
CA ARG A 30 -2.81 -5.98 -9.84
C ARG A 30 -3.29 -4.89 -8.89
N LEU A 31 -2.35 -4.22 -8.25
CA LEU A 31 -2.59 -3.00 -7.50
C LEU A 31 -2.07 -1.81 -8.30
N SER A 32 -2.97 -1.10 -8.97
CA SER A 32 -2.62 0.08 -9.76
C SER A 32 -2.03 1.15 -8.83
N GLY A 33 -0.84 1.66 -9.19
CA GLY A 33 -0.04 2.54 -8.33
C GLY A 33 1.10 1.84 -7.59
N TRP A 34 1.14 0.51 -7.62
CA TRP A 34 2.22 -0.30 -7.03
C TRP A 34 2.80 -1.32 -8.04
N ASP A 35 1.95 -2.16 -8.63
CA ASP A 35 2.38 -3.14 -9.63
C ASP A 35 2.45 -2.52 -11.03
N SER A 36 3.51 -2.83 -11.77
CA SER A 36 3.63 -2.44 -13.19
C SER A 36 2.74 -3.29 -14.11
N ASP A 37 2.59 -4.58 -13.78
CA ASP A 37 1.90 -5.57 -14.60
C ASP A 37 0.99 -6.49 -13.75
N TRP A 38 0.18 -7.31 -14.43
CA TRP A 38 -0.66 -8.30 -13.78
C TRP A 38 0.16 -9.41 -13.10
N VAL A 39 -0.09 -9.63 -11.82
CA VAL A 39 0.47 -10.73 -11.04
C VAL A 39 -0.36 -11.98 -11.26
N ASN A 40 0.29 -13.07 -11.69
CA ASN A 40 -0.34 -14.38 -11.82
C ASN A 40 -0.47 -15.07 -10.46
N ALA A 41 -1.69 -15.11 -9.92
CA ALA A 41 -1.98 -15.76 -8.65
C ALA A 41 -2.27 -17.26 -8.78
N GLY A 42 -2.56 -17.75 -9.98
CA GLY A 42 -2.92 -19.15 -10.21
C GLY A 42 -4.17 -19.52 -9.39
N ALA A 43 -4.06 -20.54 -8.55
CA ALA A 43 -5.14 -20.99 -7.66
C ALA A 43 -5.20 -20.21 -6.32
N ARG A 44 -4.27 -19.28 -6.07
CA ARG A 44 -4.29 -18.46 -4.85
C ARG A 44 -5.52 -17.54 -4.85
N ARG A 45 -6.05 -17.27 -3.65
CA ARG A 45 -7.24 -16.43 -3.41
C ARG A 45 -6.96 -15.23 -2.50
N THR A 46 -5.67 -14.95 -2.31
CA THR A 46 -5.18 -13.92 -1.39
C THR A 46 -4.07 -13.15 -2.11
N ALA A 47 -4.07 -11.83 -1.95
CA ALA A 47 -3.01 -10.94 -2.35
C ALA A 47 -2.53 -10.17 -1.12
N ASP A 48 -1.23 -10.25 -0.86
CA ASP A 48 -0.58 -9.58 0.28
C ASP A 48 0.32 -8.48 -0.23
N TYR A 49 0.16 -7.28 0.32
CA TYR A 49 1.05 -6.15 0.10
C TYR A 49 1.56 -5.65 1.44
N SER A 50 2.87 -5.62 1.59
CA SER A 50 3.55 -5.12 2.79
C SER A 50 4.24 -3.80 2.49
N ASN A 51 4.28 -2.91 3.48
CA ASN A 51 4.96 -1.62 3.42
C ASN A 51 4.47 -0.72 2.28
N LEU A 52 3.16 -0.69 2.02
CA LEU A 52 2.58 0.22 1.04
C LEU A 52 2.77 1.68 1.50
N PRO A 53 3.42 2.54 0.70
CA PRO A 53 3.56 3.94 1.05
C PRO A 53 2.18 4.64 1.05
N PRO A 54 2.05 5.78 1.74
CA PRO A 54 0.83 6.57 1.68
C PRO A 54 0.47 6.97 0.24
N GLY A 55 -0.78 6.75 -0.15
CA GLY A 55 -1.22 6.95 -1.52
C GLY A 55 -2.61 6.38 -1.81
N GLU A 56 -3.06 6.60 -3.04
CA GLU A 56 -4.31 6.06 -3.59
C GLU A 56 -3.98 4.90 -4.53
N TYR A 57 -4.62 3.76 -4.29
CA TYR A 57 -4.41 2.53 -5.05
C TYR A 57 -5.74 1.94 -5.54
N GLU A 58 -5.70 1.22 -6.66
CA GLU A 58 -6.84 0.45 -7.15
C GLU A 58 -6.45 -1.02 -7.36
N PHE A 59 -6.96 -1.88 -6.48
CA PHE A 59 -6.84 -3.31 -6.63
C PHE A 59 -7.83 -3.80 -7.68
N GLN A 60 -7.32 -4.57 -8.64
CA GLN A 60 -8.09 -5.18 -9.71
C GLN A 60 -7.82 -6.68 -9.72
N VAL A 61 -8.86 -7.48 -9.86
CA VAL A 61 -8.73 -8.94 -9.96
C VAL A 61 -9.61 -9.47 -11.09
N ILE A 62 -9.02 -10.33 -11.92
CA ILE A 62 -9.71 -11.07 -12.98
C ILE A 62 -9.51 -12.57 -12.74
N ALA A 63 -10.50 -13.34 -13.15
CA ALA A 63 -10.47 -14.79 -13.09
C ALA A 63 -10.58 -15.37 -14.51
N ALA A 64 -9.88 -16.48 -14.75
CA ALA A 64 -10.04 -17.30 -15.94
C ALA A 64 -10.77 -18.60 -15.59
N ASN A 65 -11.72 -18.99 -16.43
CA ASN A 65 -12.41 -20.28 -16.31
C ASN A 65 -11.49 -21.45 -16.74
N SER A 66 -12.00 -22.68 -16.70
CA SER A 66 -11.27 -23.89 -17.12
C SER A 66 -10.81 -23.86 -18.57
N ASP A 67 -11.44 -23.04 -19.42
CA ASP A 67 -11.13 -22.89 -20.85
C ASP A 67 -10.10 -21.78 -21.10
N ALA A 68 -9.44 -21.30 -20.04
CA ALA A 68 -8.46 -20.21 -20.05
C ALA A 68 -9.01 -18.86 -20.56
N VAL A 69 -10.33 -18.68 -20.59
CA VAL A 69 -10.98 -17.42 -20.96
C VAL A 69 -11.03 -16.53 -19.72
N TRP A 70 -10.34 -15.39 -19.80
CA TRP A 70 -10.32 -14.37 -18.75
C TRP A 70 -11.61 -13.54 -18.74
N SER A 71 -12.17 -13.31 -17.55
CA SER A 71 -13.29 -12.40 -17.37
C SER A 71 -12.87 -10.97 -17.72
N HIS A 72 -13.67 -10.30 -18.56
CA HIS A 72 -13.51 -8.88 -18.88
C HIS A 72 -14.07 -7.97 -17.78
N THR A 73 -15.04 -8.46 -17.01
CA THR A 73 -15.70 -7.77 -15.90
C THR A 73 -15.04 -8.15 -14.56
N GLY A 74 -13.74 -7.86 -14.45
CA GLY A 74 -13.01 -8.04 -13.18
C GLY A 74 -13.57 -7.19 -12.03
N ALA A 75 -13.32 -7.62 -10.80
CA ALA A 75 -13.67 -6.84 -9.61
C ALA A 75 -12.61 -5.75 -9.36
N LYS A 76 -13.05 -4.58 -8.88
CA LYS A 76 -12.19 -3.45 -8.55
C LYS A 76 -12.46 -2.97 -7.13
N LEU A 77 -11.41 -2.68 -6.38
CA LEU A 77 -11.47 -2.16 -5.02
C LEU A 77 -10.51 -0.98 -4.88
N ARG A 78 -11.04 0.18 -4.48
CA ARG A 78 -10.22 1.35 -4.16
C ARG A 78 -9.68 1.26 -2.74
N VAL A 79 -8.37 1.45 -2.61
CA VAL A 79 -7.63 1.39 -1.36
C VAL A 79 -6.89 2.70 -1.16
N THR A 80 -7.13 3.35 -0.03
CA THR A 80 -6.47 4.62 0.34
C THR A 80 -5.61 4.37 1.57
N VAL A 81 -4.30 4.57 1.43
CA VAL A 81 -3.33 4.49 2.54
C VAL A 81 -3.10 5.90 3.06
N VAL A 82 -3.60 6.19 4.27
CA VAL A 82 -3.56 7.54 4.84
C VAL A 82 -2.14 7.83 5.37
N PRO A 83 -1.53 8.98 5.02
CA PRO A 83 -0.21 9.31 5.53
C PRO A 83 -0.21 9.52 7.05
N PRO A 84 0.83 9.08 7.77
CA PRO A 84 0.97 9.36 9.18
C PRO A 84 1.14 10.87 9.44
N PHE A 85 0.45 11.37 10.47
CA PHE A 85 0.45 12.79 10.85
C PHE A 85 1.85 13.33 11.23
N TYR A 86 2.77 12.48 11.70
CA TYR A 86 4.12 12.86 12.11
C TYR A 86 5.09 13.11 10.93
N LEU A 87 4.67 12.85 9.69
CA LEU A 87 5.42 13.21 8.47
C LEU A 87 5.11 14.63 7.97
N THR A 88 4.35 15.40 8.74
CA THR A 88 3.97 16.77 8.41
C THR A 88 5.16 17.73 8.50
N TRP A 89 5.20 18.70 7.57
CA TRP A 89 6.30 19.66 7.41
C TRP A 89 6.58 20.49 8.68
N TRP A 90 5.56 20.76 9.51
CA TRP A 90 5.73 21.52 10.75
C TRP A 90 6.55 20.75 11.80
N PHE A 91 6.41 19.42 11.88
CA PHE A 91 7.17 18.60 12.83
C PHE A 91 8.65 18.55 12.46
N ARG A 92 8.96 18.45 11.15
CA ARG A 92 10.34 18.62 10.64
C ARG A 92 10.90 20.00 10.97
N GLY A 93 10.08 21.04 10.85
CA GLY A 93 10.43 22.40 11.25
C GLY A 93 10.85 22.49 12.72
N LEU A 94 10.08 21.89 13.64
CA LEU A 94 10.38 21.90 15.08
C LEU A 94 11.68 21.16 15.45
N ILE A 95 12.00 20.07 14.75
CA ILE A 95 13.28 19.35 14.96
C ILE A 95 14.45 20.24 14.53
N VAL A 96 14.35 20.87 13.35
CA VAL A 96 15.41 21.76 12.85
C VAL A 96 15.59 22.96 13.76
N THR A 97 14.51 23.59 14.24
CA THR A 97 14.62 24.73 15.16
C THR A 97 15.19 24.33 16.52
N SER A 98 14.82 23.16 17.06
CA SER A 98 15.43 22.65 18.30
C SER A 98 16.93 22.40 18.16
N LEU A 99 17.35 21.81 17.04
CA LEU A 99 18.77 21.56 16.77
C LEU A 99 19.56 22.86 16.60
N LEU A 100 19.00 23.85 15.90
CA LEU A 100 19.61 25.18 15.76
C LEU A 100 19.73 25.92 17.09
N GLY A 101 18.71 25.82 17.96
CA GLY A 101 18.74 26.40 19.30
C GLY A 101 19.88 25.83 20.16
N LEU A 102 20.04 24.50 20.17
CA LEU A 102 21.09 23.82 20.94
C LEU A 102 22.51 24.17 20.46
N VAL A 103 22.71 24.32 19.14
CA VAL A 103 24.01 24.74 18.57
C VAL A 103 24.30 26.20 18.88
N GLY A 104 23.27 27.06 18.86
CA GLY A 104 23.39 28.48 19.20
C GLY A 104 23.78 28.71 20.65
N ASP A 105 23.14 28.01 21.59
CA ASP A 105 23.47 28.09 23.02
C ASP A 105 24.89 27.57 23.32
N GLY A 106 25.32 26.51 22.63
CA GLY A 106 26.69 26.00 22.73
C GLY A 106 27.74 27.00 22.26
N HIS A 107 27.46 27.77 21.21
CA HIS A 107 28.39 28.79 20.69
C HIS A 107 28.53 30.01 21.61
N GLN A 108 27.49 30.38 22.36
CA GLN A 108 27.56 31.49 23.32
C GLN A 108 28.39 31.15 24.56
N LEU A 109 28.36 29.89 25.01
CA LEU A 109 29.13 29.42 26.16
C LEU A 109 30.65 29.38 25.91
N PHE A 110 31.11 29.16 24.66
CA PHE A 110 32.54 29.12 24.31
C PHE A 110 33.13 30.48 23.90
N SER A 111 32.30 31.50 23.64
CA SER A 111 32.77 32.83 23.23
C SER A 111 32.92 33.81 24.40
N ASN A 112 32.60 33.39 25.63
CA ASN A 112 32.59 34.24 26.82
C ASN A 112 33.73 33.93 27.81
N ASP A 113 34.73 33.17 27.38
CA ASP A 113 36.06 33.01 28.02
C ASP A 113 37.13 33.70 27.15
#